data_AF-A0A401MWW3-F1
#
_entry.id   AF-A0A401MWW3-F1
#
_cell.length_a   1.000
_cell.length_b   1.000
_cell.length_c   1.000
_cell.angle_alpha   90.00
_cell.angle_beta   90.00
_cell.angle_gamma   90.00
#
_symmetry.space_group_name_H-M   'P 1'
#
loop_
_entity.id
_entity.type
_entity.pdbx_description
1 polymer ?
#
loop_
_entity_poly.entity_id
_entity_poly.type
_entity_poly.pdbx_seq_one_letter_code
_entity_poly.pdbx_strand_id
1 'polypeptide(L)' 'MIITSRKATRNHKLTDAEKEANRLLSRERAAVEHGFANLKTWRILTKVRMNTRHATTLLRALLVLANTEIQR' A
#
# COMPACT_ATOMS: atom_id res chain seq x y z
N MET A 1 -5.92 -13.57 1.02
CA MET A 1 -7.19 -12.83 0.87
C MET A 1 -6.87 -11.43 0.38
N ILE A 2 -7.46 -10.99 -0.75
CA ILE A 2 -7.26 -9.62 -1.27
C ILE A 2 -8.42 -8.76 -0.74
N ILE A 3 -8.12 -7.76 0.09
CA ILE A 3 -9.12 -6.83 0.61
C ILE A 3 -9.25 -5.66 -0.36
N THR A 4 -10.42 -5.51 -0.97
CA THR A 4 -10.76 -4.43 -1.91
C THR A 4 -11.80 -3.49 -1.32
N SER A 5 -11.78 -2.23 -1.76
CA SER A 5 -12.77 -1.25 -1.34
C SER A 5 -14.15 -1.59 -1.91
N ARG A 6 -15.19 -1.31 -1.12
CA ARG A 6 -16.59 -1.43 -1.55
C ARG A 6 -16.94 -0.29 -2.48
N LYS A 7 -17.61 -0.57 -3.59
CA LYS A 7 -18.06 0.43 -4.55
C LYS A 7 -19.55 0.70 -4.39
N ALA A 8 -19.95 1.96 -4.42
CA ALA A 8 -21.36 2.32 -4.59
C ALA A 8 -21.84 1.88 -5.98
N THR A 9 -23.11 1.49 -6.07
CA THR A 9 -23.80 1.24 -7.35
C THR A 9 -25.00 2.17 -7.48
N ARG A 10 -25.62 2.23 -8.66
CA ARG A 10 -26.76 3.12 -8.94
C ARG A 10 -27.89 2.98 -7.91
N ASN A 11 -28.13 1.76 -7.42
CA ASN A 11 -29.20 1.45 -6.47
C ASN A 11 -28.72 1.21 -5.04
N HIS A 12 -27.40 1.29 -4.79
CA HIS A 12 -26.83 1.01 -3.48
C HIS A 12 -25.73 2.02 -3.15
N LYS A 13 -26.06 2.98 -2.30
CA LYS A 13 -25.09 3.90 -1.72
C LYS A 13 -24.30 3.19 -0.62
N LEU A 14 -23.04 3.57 -0.46
CA LEU A 14 -22.23 3.07 0.65
C LEU A 14 -22.80 3.56 1.98
N THR A 15 -22.90 2.66 2.93
CA THR A 15 -23.14 3.00 4.34
C THR A 15 -21.96 3.78 4.90
N ASP A 16 -22.16 4.52 6.00
CA ASP A 16 -21.07 5.29 6.59
C ASP A 16 -19.95 4.39 7.13
N ALA A 17 -20.29 3.19 7.63
CA ALA A 17 -19.32 2.17 8.00
C ALA A 17 -18.48 1.70 6.80
N GLU A 18 -19.09 1.47 5.64
CA GLU A 18 -18.35 1.08 4.42
C GLU A 18 -17.45 2.21 3.91
N LYS A 19 -17.91 3.47 3.99
CA LYS A 19 -17.05 4.64 3.66
C LYS A 19 -15.84 4.71 4.58
N GLU A 20 -16.04 4.47 5.87
CA GLU A 20 -14.93 4.50 6.84
C GLU A 20 -13.94 3.36 6.61
N ALA A 21 -14.44 2.14 6.41
CA ALA A 21 -13.58 1.01 6.05
C ALA A 21 -12.78 1.28 4.77
N ASN A 22 -13.40 1.89 3.76
CA ASN A 22 -12.71 2.30 2.53
C ASN A 22 -11.65 3.37 2.79
N ARG A 23 -11.91 4.35 3.66
CA ARG A 23 -10.93 5.39 4.04
C ARG A 23 -9.72 4.80 4.74
N LEU A 24 -9.94 3.90 5.71
CA LEU A 24 -8.86 3.20 6.39
C LEU A 24 -8.01 2.40 5.39
N LEU A 25 -8.65 1.60 4.53
CA LEU A 25 -7.95 0.85 3.48
C LEU A 25 -7.17 1.77 2.53
N SER A 26 -7.75 2.91 2.17
CA SER A 26 -7.10 3.90 1.28
C SER A 26 -5.86 4.52 1.94
N ARG A 27 -5.90 4.81 3.25
CA ARG A 27 -4.73 5.33 3.98
C ARG A 27 -3.58 4.33 3.99
N GLU A 28 -3.88 3.07 4.28
CA GLU A 28 -2.87 1.99 4.26
C GLU A 28 -2.25 1.83 2.87
N ARG A 29 -3.06 1.87 1.81
CA ARG A 29 -2.56 1.76 0.42
C ARG A 29 -1.73 2.96 0.01
N ALA A 30 -2.11 4.18 0.41
CA ALA A 30 -1.41 5.40 0.03
C ALA A 30 0.07 5.35 0.45
N ALA A 31 0.37 4.92 1.67
CA ALA A 31 1.76 4.79 2.14
C ALA A 31 2.59 3.85 1.26
N VAL A 32 2.01 2.70 0.90
CA VAL A 32 2.65 1.71 0.02
C VAL A 32 2.86 2.28 -1.38
N GLU A 33 1.82 2.85 -1.98
CA GLU A 33 1.86 3.42 -3.33
C GLU A 33 2.88 4.57 -3.43
N HIS A 34 2.91 5.47 -2.45
CA HIS A 34 3.92 6.53 -2.36
C HIS A 34 5.34 5.97 -2.22
N GLY A 35 5.54 4.96 -1.39
CA GLY A 35 6.84 4.27 -1.28
C GLY A 35 7.29 3.69 -2.62
N PHE A 36 6.41 2.99 -3.33
CA PHE A 36 6.72 2.46 -4.66
C PHE A 36 6.97 3.55 -5.71
N ALA A 37 6.25 4.67 -5.65
CA ALA A 37 6.49 5.81 -6.52
C ALA A 37 7.92 6.35 -6.31
N ASN A 38 8.34 6.55 -5.05
CA ASN A 38 9.68 7.02 -4.72
C ASN A 38 10.77 6.03 -5.19
N LEU A 39 10.57 4.72 -4.96
CA LEU A 39 11.50 3.68 -5.42
C LEU A 39 11.66 3.66 -6.95
N LYS A 40 10.58 3.93 -7.70
CA LYS A 40 10.60 4.07 -9.16
C LYS A 40 11.34 5.34 -9.58
N THR A 41 11.06 6.48 -8.94
CA THR A 41 11.73 7.77 -9.20
C THR A 41 13.25 7.65 -9.01
N TRP A 42 13.70 7.01 -7.93
CA TRP A 42 15.13 6.77 -7.68
C TRP A 42 15.74 5.67 -8.56
N ARG A 43 14.91 4.99 -9.35
CA ARG A 43 15.25 3.84 -10.21
C ARG A 43 15.94 2.71 -9.44
N ILE A 44 15.70 2.57 -8.13
CA ILE A 44 16.33 1.53 -7.29
C ILE A 44 16.00 0.14 -7.84
N LEU A 45 14.73 -0.10 -8.15
CA LEU A 45 14.29 -1.41 -8.66
C LEU A 45 14.88 -1.74 -10.03
N THR A 46 15.16 -0.72 -10.86
CA THR A 46 15.73 -0.89 -12.20
C THR A 46 17.25 -1.00 -12.17
N LYS A 47 17.92 -0.17 -11.36
CA LYS A 47 19.38 -0.23 -11.13
C LYS A 47 19.79 -1.57 -10.52
N VAL A 48 18.96 -2.13 -9.64
CA VAL A 48 19.19 -3.43 -8.99
C VAL A 48 18.58 -4.59 -9.80
N ARG A 49 17.94 -4.33 -10.95
CA ARG A 49 17.18 -5.31 -11.78
C ARG A 49 16.37 -6.32 -10.94
N MET A 50 15.60 -5.83 -9.97
CA MET A 50 14.84 -6.71 -9.08
C MET A 50 13.62 -7.32 -9.78
N ASN A 51 13.50 -8.65 -9.70
CA ASN A 51 12.23 -9.35 -10.00
C ASN A 51 11.16 -8.94 -8.98
N THR A 52 9.89 -8.86 -9.41
CA THR A 52 8.70 -8.61 -8.60
C THR A 52 8.66 -9.40 -7.28
N ARG A 53 9.17 -10.65 -7.29
CA ARG A 53 9.28 -11.47 -6.07
C ARG A 53 10.19 -10.83 -5.02
N HIS A 54 11.33 -10.26 -5.44
CA HIS A 54 12.28 -9.58 -4.56
C HIS A 54 11.80 -8.19 -4.14
N ALA A 55 11.08 -7.48 -5.01
CA ALA A 55 10.48 -6.19 -4.67
C ALA A 55 9.48 -6.30 -3.50
N THR A 56 8.70 -7.39 -3.45
CA THR A 56 7.77 -7.66 -2.35
C THR A 56 8.51 -7.96 -1.04
N THR A 57 9.60 -8.74 -1.10
CA THR A 57 10.46 -8.99 0.07
C THR A 57 11.11 -7.71 0.58
N LEU A 58 11.61 -6.85 -0.33
CA LEU A 58 12.18 -5.56 0.02
C LEU A 58 11.15 -4.64 0.70
N LEU A 59 9.94 -4.56 0.15
CA LEU A 59 8.85 -3.79 0.75
C LEU A 59 8.57 -4.26 2.19
N ARG A 60 8.48 -5.57 2.42
CA ARG A 60 8.26 -6.13 3.77
C ARG A 60 9.40 -5.79 4.72
N ALA A 61 10.65 -5.89 4.26
CA ALA A 61 11.81 -5.52 5.06
C ALA A 61 11.81 -4.02 5.43
N LEU A 62 11.49 -3.13 4.49
CA LEU A 62 11.36 -1.69 4.73
C LEU A 62 10.21 -1.36 5.68
N LEU A 63 9.07 -2.06 5.58
CA LEU A 63 7.94 -1.90 6.49
C LEU A 63 8.29 -2.31 7.92
N VAL A 64 8.99 -3.44 8.10
CA VAL A 64 9.49 -3.84 9.42
C VAL A 64 10.44 -2.79 9.97
N LEU A 65 11.40 -2.34 9.16
CA LEU A 65 12.37 -1.33 9.57
C LEU A 65 11.70 0.00 9.99
N ALA A 66 10.75 0.49 9.18
CA ALA A 66 10.02 1.72 9.49
C ALA A 66 9.18 1.58 10.77
N ASN A 67 8.53 0.43 10.97
CA ASN A 67 7.77 0.18 12.19
C ASN A 67 8.68 0.06 13.42
N THR A 68 9.86 -0.56 13.30
CA THR A 68 10.82 -0.62 14.42
C THR A 68 11.37 0.76 14.78
N GLU A 69 11.57 1.65 13.81
CA GLU A 69 11.98 3.05 14.05
C GLU A 69 10.86 3.85 14.73
N ILE A 70 9.59 3.63 14.36
CA ILE A 70 8.44 4.32 14.99
C ILE A 70 8.18 3.85 16.43
N GLN A 71 8.49 2.59 16.74
CA GLN A 71 8.31 2.01 18.08
C GLN A 71 9.49 2.26 19.02
N ARG A 72 10.54 2.94 18.57
CA ARG A 72 11.74 3.27 19.34
C ARG A 72 11.63 4.68 19.93
#